data_AF-A0A963A5A7-F1
#
_entry.id   AF-A0A963A5A7-F1
#
_cell.length_a   1.000
_cell.length_b   1.000
_cell.length_c   1.000
_cell.angle_alpha   90.00
_cell.angle_beta   90.00
_cell.angle_gamma   90.00
#
_symmetry.space_group_name_H-M   'P 1'
#
loop_
_entity.id
_entity.type
_entity.pdbx_description
1 polymer ?
#
loop_
_entity_poly.entity_id
_entity_poly.type
_entity_poly.pdbx_seq_one_letter_code
_entity_poly.pdbx_strand_id
1 'polypeptide(L)' 'MSDGEFSTPVRVYIEDTDAGGIVYYVNYLKFMERARTEMMRSLGFGKNYIFNHDLMFVVTD' A
#
# COMPACT_ATOMS: atom_id res chain seq x y z
N MET A 1 8.62 11.71 19.29
CA MET A 1 7.42 11.72 18.42
C MET A 1 6.92 10.30 18.40
N SER A 2 5.63 10.04 18.58
CA SER A 2 5.11 8.68 18.74
C SER A 2 5.64 7.76 17.63
N ASP A 3 6.37 6.71 18.01
CA ASP A 3 6.66 5.53 17.19
C ASP A 3 5.35 4.77 16.93
N GLY A 4 4.41 5.44 16.27
CA GLY A 4 3.07 4.94 16.01
C GLY A 4 3.10 4.00 14.81
N GLU A 5 2.48 2.83 14.98
CA GLU A 5 2.17 1.93 13.88
C GLU A 5 1.39 2.69 12.79
N PHE A 6 1.88 2.61 11.54
CA PHE A 6 1.15 3.17 10.40
C PHE A 6 0.09 2.15 9.94
N SER A 7 -1.16 2.57 9.84
CA SER A 7 -2.27 1.74 9.38
C SER A 7 -3.09 2.44 8.30
N THR A 8 -3.49 1.71 7.27
CA THR A 8 -4.42 2.19 6.24
C THR A 8 -5.73 1.41 6.32
N PRO A 9 -6.90 2.08 6.51
CA PRO A 9 -8.18 1.39 6.49
C PRO A 9 -8.49 0.87 5.08
N VAL A 10 -8.88 -0.40 4.98
CA VAL A 10 -9.26 -1.06 3.72
C VAL A 10 -10.68 -1.61 3.84
N ARG A 11 -11.49 -1.37 2.81
CA ARG A 11 -12.80 -2.01 2.64
C ARG A 11 -12.65 -3.18 1.67
N VAL A 12 -13.07 -4.36 2.11
CA VAL A 12 -13.13 -5.57 1.28
C VAL A 12 -14.48 -5.63 0.58
N TYR A 13 -14.46 -5.77 -0.74
CA TYR A 13 -15.65 -6.01 -1.56
C TYR A 13 -15.70 -7.46 -2.01
N ILE A 14 -16.87 -7.90 -2.52
CA ILE A 14 -17.03 -9.27 -3.03
C ILE A 14 -16.04 -9.59 -4.16
N GLU A 15 -15.66 -8.59 -4.96
CA GLU A 15 -14.63 -8.71 -6.02
C GLU A 15 -13.22 -8.98 -5.50
N ASP A 16 -12.95 -8.68 -4.23
CA ASP A 16 -11.66 -8.96 -3.60
C ASP A 16 -11.58 -10.40 -3.09
N THR A 17 -12.71 -11.13 -3.08
CA THR A 17 -12.82 -12.49 -2.52
C THR A 17 -12.85 -13.57 -3.60
N ASP A 18 -12.51 -14.80 -3.22
CA ASP A 18 -12.66 -15.98 -4.09
C ASP A 18 -13.86 -16.85 -3.72
N ALA A 19 -14.01 -17.99 -4.40
CA ALA A 19 -15.10 -18.94 -4.16
C ALA A 19 -15.13 -19.51 -2.72
N GLY A 20 -14.05 -19.37 -1.96
CA GLY A 20 -13.97 -19.72 -0.54
C GLY A 20 -14.50 -18.65 0.41
N GLY A 21 -14.92 -17.48 -0.10
CA GLY A 21 -15.48 -16.40 0.71
C GLY A 21 -14.44 -15.63 1.54
N ILE A 22 -13.16 -15.80 1.23
CA ILE A 22 -12.05 -15.07 1.84
C ILE A 22 -11.38 -14.18 0.78
N VAL A 23 -10.58 -13.21 1.24
CA VAL A 23 -9.76 -12.39 0.35
C VAL A 23 -8.82 -13.30 -0.45
N TYR A 24 -8.88 -13.17 -1.77
CA TYR A 24 -7.98 -13.90 -2.66
C TYR A 24 -6.52 -13.47 -2.45
N TYR A 25 -5.59 -14.42 -2.37
CA TYR A 25 -4.21 -14.17 -1.92
C TYR A 25 -3.49 -13.06 -2.70
N VAL A 26 -3.74 -12.93 -4.01
CA VAL A 26 -3.13 -11.87 -4.85
C VAL A 26 -3.61 -10.47 -4.45
N ASN A 27 -4.82 -10.34 -3.91
CA ASN A 27 -5.37 -9.05 -3.51
C ASN A 27 -4.68 -8.48 -2.26
N TYR A 28 -4.03 -9.31 -1.44
CA TYR A 28 -3.18 -8.81 -0.36
C TYR A 28 -2.01 -7.97 -0.88
N LEU A 29 -1.41 -8.33 -2.03
CA LEU A 29 -0.35 -7.52 -2.64
C LEU A 29 -0.85 -6.14 -3.03
N LYS A 30 -2.09 -6.04 -3.54
CA LYS A 30 -2.72 -4.75 -3.86
C LYS A 30 -2.93 -3.91 -2.59
N PHE A 31 -3.35 -4.53 -1.49
CA PHE A 31 -3.55 -3.82 -0.22
C PHE A 31 -2.22 -3.34 0.38
N MET A 32 -1.18 -4.18 0.32
CA MET A 32 0.17 -3.81 0.78
C MET A 32 0.76 -2.67 -0.06
N GLU A 33 0.60 -2.71 -1.39
CA GLU A 33 1.06 -1.64 -2.28
C GLU A 33 0.38 -0.31 -1.96
N ARG A 34 -0.95 -0.31 -1.77
CA ARG A 34 -1.70 0.88 -1.38
C ARG A 34 -1.25 1.42 -0.02
N ALA A 35 -1.09 0.54 0.98
CA ALA A 35 -0.63 0.94 2.31
C ALA A 35 0.78 1.56 2.25
N ARG A 36 1.71 0.97 1.50
CA ARG A 36 3.04 1.53 1.27
C ARG A 36 2.96 2.92 0.61
N THR A 37 2.11 3.09 -0.40
CA THR A 37 1.93 4.39 -1.07
C THR A 37 1.36 5.45 -0.11
N GLU A 38 0.41 5.11 0.75
CA GLU A 38 -0.12 6.03 1.77
C GLU A 38 0.90 6.35 2.86
N MET A 39 1.71 5.37 3.28
CA MET A 39 2.81 5.58 4.22
C MET A 39 3.83 6.56 3.66
N MET A 40 4.25 6.38 2.40
CA MET A 40 5.18 7.29 1.75
C MET A 40 4.58 8.70 1.64
N ARG A 41 3.28 8.82 1.33
CA ARG A 41 2.59 10.10 1.30
C ARG A 41 2.54 10.79 2.67
N SER A 42 2.30 10.04 3.75
CA SER A 42 2.28 10.60 5.12
C SER A 42 3.64 11.15 5.56
N LEU A 43 4.73 10.62 5.00
CA LEU A 43 6.10 11.09 5.17
C LEU A 43 6.51 12.22 4.22
N GLY A 44 5.61 12.68 3.33
CA GLY A 44 5.87 13.75 2.35
C GLY A 44 6.39 13.27 0.99
N PHE A 45 6.60 11.96 0.80
CA PHE A 45 7.08 11.35 -0.43
C PHE A 45 5.94 10.98 -1.40
N GLY A 46 5.13 11.96 -1.76
CA GLY A 46 4.03 11.78 -2.72
C GLY A 46 4.50 11.60 -4.18
N LYS A 47 3.55 11.48 -5.11
CA LYS A 47 3.80 11.28 -6.55
C LYS A 47 4.82 12.28 -7.12
N ASN A 48 4.68 13.56 -6.76
CA ASN A 48 5.58 14.62 -7.23
C ASN A 48 7.02 14.45 -6.72
N TYR A 49 7.25 13.78 -5.58
CA TYR A 49 8.59 13.55 -5.06
C TYR A 49 9.33 12.48 -5.87
N ILE A 50 8.65 11.38 -6.20
CA ILE A 50 9.24 10.25 -6.95
C ILE A 50 9.59 10.66 -8.39
N PHE A 51 8.69 11.37 -9.08
CA PHE A 51 8.90 11.72 -10.49
C PHE A 51 9.85 12.91 -10.71
N ASN A 52 10.08 13.77 -9.71
CA ASN A 52 10.94 14.96 -9.85
C ASN A 52 12.37 14.75 -9.34
N HIS A 53 12.70 13.60 -8.74
CA HIS A 53 14.00 13.37 -8.11
C HIS A 53 14.82 12.24 -8.72
N ASP A 54 14.51 11.75 -9.92
CA ASP A 54 15.21 10.62 -10.58
C ASP A 54 15.37 9.37 -9.69
N LEU A 55 14.53 9.23 -8.66
CA LEU A 55 14.60 8.19 -7.63
C LEU A 55 13.33 7.34 -7.67
N MET A 56 13.51 6.01 -7.75
CA MET A 56 12.42 5.04 -7.73
C MET A 56 12.61 4.06 -6.57
N PHE A 57 11.54 3.84 -5.79
CA PHE A 57 11.51 2.80 -4.78
C PHE A 57 11.18 1.45 -5.42
N VAL A 58 12.04 0.46 -5.21
CA VAL A 58 11.93 -0.90 -5.75
C VAL A 58 11.79 -1.88 -4.59
N VAL A 59 10.94 -2.89 -4.76
CA VAL A 59 10.86 -4.04 -3.84
C VAL A 59 11.97 -5.03 -4.25
N THR A 60 12.83 -5.40 -3.30
CA THR A 60 13.92 -6.36 -3.48
C THR A 60 13.76 -7.51 -2.48
N ASP A 61 14.40 -8.64 -2.78
CA ASP A 61 14.55 -9.79 -1.88
C ASP A 61 15.52 -9.53 -0.72
#